data_AF-A0A7J3KL14-F1
#
_entry.id   AF-A0A7J3KL14-F1
#
_cell.length_a   1.000
_cell.length_b   1.000
_cell.length_c   1.000
_cell.angle_alpha   90.00
_cell.angle_beta   90.00
_cell.angle_gamma   90.00
#
_symmetry.space_group_name_H-M   'P 1'
#
loop_
_entity.id
_entity.type
_entity.pdbx_description
1 polymer ?
#
loop_
_entity_poly.entity_id
_entity_poly.type
_entity_poly.pdbx_seq_one_letter_code
_entity_poly.pdbx_strand_id
1 'polypeptide(L)' 'MNGELRQNSTTKNMVFNVYEVLHHLSRVMTLEPCDVIATGTPAGVGFAMKPPKFLRVGDVVKIEIERIGILENVVVKEQP' A
#
# COMPACT_ATOMS: atom_id res chain seq x y z
N MET A 1 5.65 -2.04 10.84
CA MET A 1 7.09 -2.06 10.53
C MET A 1 7.82 -2.51 11.79
N ASN A 2 8.56 -3.61 11.76
CA ASN A 2 9.24 -4.17 12.95
C ASN A 2 8.29 -4.32 14.17
N GLY A 3 7.04 -4.74 13.93
CA GLY A 3 5.99 -4.81 14.95
C GLY A 3 5.31 -3.47 15.32
N GLU A 4 5.87 -2.32 14.94
CA GLU A 4 5.26 -1.00 15.17
C GLU A 4 4.15 -0.72 14.13
N LEU A 5 2.95 -0.38 14.60
CA LEU A 5 1.85 0.04 13.74
C LEU A 5 2.18 1.39 13.08
N ARG A 6 2.18 1.43 11.74
CA ARG A 6 2.48 2.66 10.97
C ARG A 6 1.26 3.24 10.28
N GLN A 7 0.44 2.37 9.70
CA GLN A 7 -0.74 2.73 8.94
C GLN A 7 -1.89 1.87 9.41
N ASN A 8 -3.06 2.48 9.65
CA ASN A 8 -4.28 1.77 10.02
C ASN A 8 -5.49 2.58 9.53
N SER A 9 -6.32 1.98 8.67
CA SER A 9 -7.52 2.61 8.16
C SER A 9 -8.49 1.59 7.58
N THR A 10 -9.59 2.08 7.03
CA THR A 10 -10.61 1.28 6.34
C THR A 10 -10.84 1.84 4.94
N THR A 11 -11.24 0.97 4.01
CA THR A 11 -11.59 1.34 2.63
C THR A 11 -12.78 2.31 2.54
N LYS A 12 -13.55 2.46 3.62
CA LYS A 12 -14.59 3.52 3.73
C LYS A 12 -14.02 4.93 3.63
N ASN A 13 -12.73 5.12 3.91
CA ASN A 13 -12.05 6.41 3.86
C ASN A 13 -11.37 6.68 2.50
N MET A 14 -11.57 5.83 1.49
CA MET A 14 -11.06 6.09 0.14
C MET A 14 -11.77 7.31 -0.46
N VAL A 15 -11.01 8.22 -1.07
CA VAL A 15 -11.56 9.39 -1.76
C VAL A 15 -12.38 8.97 -2.99
N PHE A 16 -11.90 7.98 -3.72
CA PHE A 16 -12.62 7.28 -4.78
C PHE A 16 -12.70 5.81 -4.39
N ASN A 17 -13.90 5.25 -4.31
CA ASN A 17 -14.08 3.84 -4.04
C ASN A 17 -13.65 2.99 -5.26
N VAL A 18 -13.61 1.66 -5.11
CA VAL A 18 -13.14 0.73 -6.16
C VAL A 18 -13.95 0.87 -7.47
N TYR A 19 -15.26 1.12 -7.39
CA TYR A 19 -16.09 1.31 -8.58
C TYR A 19 -15.74 2.60 -9.33
N GLU A 20 -15.49 3.68 -8.60
CA GLU A 20 -15.08 4.98 -9.18
C GLU A 20 -13.70 4.89 -9.82
N VAL A 21 -12.74 4.21 -9.16
CA VAL A 21 -11.40 3.95 -9.74
C VAL A 21 -11.52 3.23 -11.09
N LEU A 22 -12.31 2.14 -11.16
CA LEU A 22 -12.53 1.40 -12.40
C LEU A 22 -13.22 2.26 -13.47
N HIS A 23 -14.23 3.06 -13.10
CA HIS A 23 -14.90 3.98 -14.01
C HIS A 23 -13.94 5.01 -14.61
N HIS A 24 -13.06 5.61 -13.80
CA HIS A 24 -12.14 6.62 -14.28
C HIS A 24 -11.05 6.04 -15.19
N LEU A 25 -10.45 4.91 -14.79
CA LEU A 25 -9.36 4.29 -15.56
C LEU A 25 -9.85 3.76 -16.92
N SER A 26 -11.01 3.09 -16.96
CA SER A 26 -11.57 2.52 -18.20
C SER A 26 -11.98 3.54 -19.26
N ARG A 27 -12.04 4.84 -18.90
CA ARG A 27 -12.30 5.94 -19.85
C ARG A 27 -11.05 6.47 -20.53
N VAL A 28 -9.88 6.19 -19.97
CA VAL A 28 -8.59 6.72 -20.45
C VAL A 28 -7.77 5.62 -21.11
N MET A 29 -7.96 4.37 -20.72
CA MET A 29 -7.29 3.21 -21.31
C MET A 29 -8.19 1.96 -21.24
N THR A 30 -7.93 1.00 -22.12
CA THR A 30 -8.49 -0.36 -22.00
C THR A 30 -7.88 -1.04 -20.78
N LEU A 31 -8.72 -1.64 -19.94
CA LEU A 31 -8.29 -2.54 -18.86
C LEU A 31 -8.36 -3.96 -19.40
N GLU A 32 -7.26 -4.70 -19.29
CA GLU A 32 -7.15 -6.07 -19.76
C GLU A 32 -7.45 -7.06 -18.63
N PRO A 33 -7.93 -8.28 -18.96
CA PRO A 33 -8.04 -9.35 -17.97
C PRO A 33 -6.70 -9.56 -17.25
N CYS A 34 -6.78 -9.72 -15.93
CA CYS A 34 -5.63 -9.88 -15.02
C CYS A 34 -4.81 -8.61 -14.72
N ASP A 35 -5.24 -7.43 -15.15
CA ASP A 35 -4.65 -6.17 -14.68
C ASP A 35 -4.77 -6.03 -13.16
N VAL A 36 -3.70 -5.52 -12.53
CA VAL A 36 -3.63 -5.27 -11.09
C VAL A 36 -3.58 -3.77 -10.81
N ILE A 37 -4.58 -3.27 -10.09
CA ILE A 37 -4.72 -1.85 -9.75
C ILE A 37 -4.43 -1.66 -8.26
N ALA A 38 -3.36 -0.94 -7.92
CA ALA A 38 -3.08 -0.52 -6.56
C ALA A 38 -3.93 0.72 -6.21
N THR A 39 -4.91 0.56 -5.32
CA THR A 39 -5.96 1.56 -5.06
C THR A 39 -5.58 2.68 -4.07
N GLY A 40 -4.31 2.78 -3.71
CA GLY A 40 -3.78 3.82 -2.82
C GLY A 40 -3.38 3.31 -1.44
N THR A 41 -3.01 4.24 -0.56
CA THR A 41 -2.52 3.97 0.80
C THR A 41 -3.07 5.01 1.79
N PRO A 42 -3.40 4.64 3.04
CA PRO A 42 -3.84 5.59 4.05
C PRO A 42 -2.68 6.44 4.62
N ALA A 43 -2.99 7.36 5.52
CA ALA A 43 -2.00 8.16 6.23
C ALA A 43 -0.99 7.30 7.01
N GLY A 44 0.22 7.82 7.23
CA GLY A 44 1.28 7.14 7.98
C GLY A 44 2.46 6.64 7.15
N VAL A 45 2.56 7.05 5.87
CA VAL A 45 3.75 6.80 5.05
C VAL A 45 4.98 7.46 5.67
N GLY A 46 6.12 6.77 5.62
CA GLY A 46 7.36 7.18 6.29
C GLY A 46 7.84 8.59 5.95
N PHE A 47 7.66 9.02 4.69
CA PHE A 47 7.99 10.37 4.22
C PHE A 47 7.21 11.48 4.95
N ALA A 48 5.94 11.23 5.27
CA ALA A 48 5.05 12.21 5.91
C ALA A 48 5.23 12.28 7.44
N MET A 49 6.06 11.41 8.02
CA MET A 49 6.36 11.44 9.46
C MET A 49 7.29 12.61 9.82
N LYS A 50 7.26 13.04 11.08
CA LYS A 50 8.15 14.08 11.62
C LYS A 50 8.92 13.53 12.84
N PRO A 51 10.22 13.23 12.72
CA PRO A 51 11.04 13.28 11.50
C PRO A 51 10.64 12.20 10.47
N PRO A 52 10.97 12.36 9.17
CA PRO A 52 10.75 11.32 8.17
C PRO A 52 11.46 10.03 8.53
N LYS A 53 10.79 8.89 8.32
CA LYS A 53 11.33 7.55 8.61
C LYS A 53 11.25 6.68 7.37
N PHE A 54 12.38 6.51 6.68
CA PHE A 54 12.50 5.60 5.55
C PHE A 54 12.87 4.18 6.00
N LEU A 55 12.63 3.22 5.11
CA LEU A 55 13.03 1.83 5.30
C LEU A 55 14.56 1.71 5.37
N ARG A 56 15.03 0.79 6.20
CA ARG A 56 16.44 0.44 6.38
C ARG A 56 16.63 -1.05 6.10
N VAL A 57 17.85 -1.43 5.73
CA VAL A 57 18.22 -2.85 5.59
C VAL A 57 17.94 -3.57 6.91
N GLY A 58 17.25 -4.72 6.82
CA GLY A 58 16.81 -5.51 7.96
C GLY A 58 15.39 -5.16 8.47
N ASP A 59 14.77 -4.07 8.00
CA ASP A 59 13.39 -3.76 8.38
C ASP A 59 12.42 -4.82 7.83
N VAL A 60 11.45 -5.21 8.67
CA VAL A 60 10.34 -6.09 8.31
C VAL A 60 9.08 -5.25 8.11
N VAL A 61 8.55 -5.29 6.90
CA VAL A 61 7.29 -4.63 6.52
C VAL A 61 6.18 -5.69 6.50
N LYS A 62 5.27 -5.59 7.47
CA LYS A 62 4.05 -6.41 7.54
C LYS A 62 2.85 -5.55 7.16
N ILE A 63 2.07 -6.03 6.20
CA ILE A 63 0.82 -5.43 5.73
C ILE A 63 -0.29 -6.45 5.95
N GLU A 64 -1.44 -6.00 6.46
CA GLU A 64 -2.59 -6.85 6.73
C GLU A 64 -3.86 -6.20 6.18
N ILE A 65 -4.67 -6.98 5.49
CA ILE A 65 -6.03 -6.59 5.09
C ILE A 65 -6.99 -7.64 5.63
N GLU A 66 -7.99 -7.17 6.38
CA GLU A 66 -9.03 -8.01 6.94
C GLU A 66 -9.65 -8.89 5.85
N ARG A 67 -9.81 -10.19 6.13
CA ARG A 67 -10.37 -11.21 5.22
C ARG A 67 -9.56 -11.53 3.96
N ILE A 68 -8.39 -10.92 3.75
CA ILE A 68 -7.48 -11.28 2.65
C ILE A 68 -6.27 -12.01 3.20
N GLY A 69 -5.56 -11.41 4.16
CA GLY A 69 -4.39 -12.03 4.78
C GLY A 69 -3.28 -11.03 5.09
N ILE A 70 -2.09 -11.58 5.35
CA ILE A 70 -0.88 -10.85 5.72
C ILE A 70 0.17 -11.04 4.62
N LEU A 71 0.80 -9.94 4.21
CA LEU A 71 2.00 -9.92 3.40
C LEU A 71 3.16 -9.39 4.26
N GLU A 72 4.25 -10.16 4.34
CA GLU A 72 5.43 -9.79 5.12
C GLU A 72 6.70 -9.89 4.27
N ASN A 73 7.45 -8.79 4.20
CA ASN A 73 8.66 -8.68 3.40
C ASN A 73 9.79 -8.08 4.22
N VAL A 74 10.99 -8.63 4.08
CA VAL A 74 12.22 -8.11 4.69
C VAL A 74 12.96 -7.23 3.71
N VAL A 75 13.36 -6.04 4.14
CA VAL A 75 14.19 -5.12 3.34
C VAL A 75 15.62 -5.65 3.34
N VAL A 76 16.10 -6.02 2.16
CA VAL A 76 17.46 -6.50 1.95
C VAL A 76 18.26 -5.47 1.16
N LYS A 77 19.58 -5.47 1.34
CA LYS A 77 20.47 -4.68 0.49
C LYS A 77 20.46 -5.29 -0.92
N GLU A 78 20.39 -4.44 -1.93
CA GLU A 78 20.58 -4.85 -3.33
C GLU A 78 21.92 -5.58 -3.48
N GLN A 79 21.88 -6.72 -4.19
CA GLN A 79 23.08 -7.48 -4.52
C GLN A 79 23.69 -6.89 -5.80
N PRO A 80 25.03 -6.80 -5.88
CA PRO A 80 25.71 -6.29 -7.07
C PRO A 80 25.47 -7.15 -8.31
#